data_AF-A0AAE3F3W8-F1
#
_entry.id   AF-A0AAE3F3W8-F1
#
_cell.length_a   1.000
_cell.length_b   1.000
_cell.length_c   1.000
_cell.angle_alpha   90.00
_cell.angle_beta   90.00
_cell.angle_gamma   90.00
#
_symmetry.space_group_name_H-M   'P 1'
#
loop_
_entity.id
_entity.type
_entity.pdbx_description
1 polymer ?
#
loop_
_entity_poly.entity_id
_entity_poly.type
_entity_poly.pdbx_seq_one_letter_code
_entity_poly.pdbx_strand_id
1 'polypeptide(L)' 'MKDCEIANILYNLSTDMDADDYADIYDIEVQEIEKSIYKLKESHDILYPVLVSIAETHKDMFDFCKDQN' A
#
# COMPACT_ATOMS: atom_id res chain seq x y z
N MET A 1 -1.71 10.91 -4.25
CA MET A 1 -1.89 9.86 -3.24
C MET A 1 -0.76 9.98 -2.23
N LYS A 2 -1.02 9.81 -0.94
CA LYS A 2 0.02 9.80 0.10
C LYS A 2 0.80 8.50 0.04
N ASP A 3 2.05 8.52 0.52
CA ASP A 3 2.92 7.33 0.46
C ASP A 3 2.36 6.17 1.31
N CYS A 4 1.71 6.46 2.45
CA CYS A 4 0.99 5.48 3.26
C CYS A 4 -0.22 4.84 2.52
N GLU A 5 -0.91 5.60 1.67
CA GLU A 5 -2.05 5.09 0.89
C GLU A 5 -1.57 4.13 -0.21
N ILE A 6 -0.45 4.47 -0.85
CA ILE A 6 0.21 3.61 -1.83
C ILE A 6 0.68 2.32 -1.16
N ALA A 7 1.31 2.41 0.02
CA ALA A 7 1.81 1.26 0.77
C ALA A 7 0.69 0.28 1.12
N ASN A 8 -0.43 0.79 1.62
CA ASN A 8 -1.61 0.01 1.94
C ASN A 8 -2.16 -0.73 0.70
N ILE A 9 -2.36 -0.02 -0.41
CA ILE A 9 -2.88 -0.61 -1.65
C ILE A 9 -1.94 -1.69 -2.18
N LEU A 10 -0.62 -1.42 -2.21
CA LEU A 10 0.35 -2.40 -2.70
C LEU A 10 0.43 -3.64 -1.80
N TYR A 11 0.31 -3.46 -0.50
CA TYR A 11 0.23 -4.58 0.44
C TYR A 11 -1.00 -5.43 0.17
N ASN A 12 -2.20 -4.83 0.11
CA ASN A 12 -3.45 -5.54 -0.12
C ASN A 12 -3.45 -6.28 -1.47
N LEU A 13 -2.85 -5.67 -2.51
CA LEU A 13 -2.64 -6.34 -3.80
C LEU A 13 -1.69 -7.54 -3.72
N SER A 14 -0.70 -7.50 -2.83
CA SER A 14 0.29 -8.57 -2.69
C SER A 14 -0.23 -9.78 -1.92
N THR A 15 -1.22 -9.56 -1.05
CA THR A 15 -1.75 -10.58 -0.15
C THR A 15 -3.08 -11.17 -0.63
N ASP A 16 -3.77 -10.51 -1.59
CA ASP A 16 -5.08 -10.95 -2.12
C ASP A 16 -6.09 -11.26 -0.98
N MET A 17 -5.97 -10.53 0.14
CA MET A 17 -6.56 -10.92 1.43
C MET A 17 -7.60 -9.90 1.91
N ASP A 18 -8.77 -10.41 2.29
CA ASP A 18 -9.70 -9.78 3.24
C ASP A 18 -8.98 -9.69 4.60
N ALA A 19 -8.36 -8.55 4.90
CA ALA A 19 -7.38 -8.41 5.98
C ALA A 19 -7.99 -8.33 7.40
N ASP A 20 -8.97 -9.17 7.72
CA ASP A 20 -9.65 -9.15 9.03
C ASP A 20 -8.95 -9.99 10.11
N ASP A 21 -8.09 -10.96 9.75
CA ASP A 21 -7.50 -11.88 10.75
C ASP A 21 -6.17 -11.40 11.37
N TYR A 22 -5.53 -10.33 10.86
CA TYR A 22 -4.14 -9.97 11.24
C TYR A 22 -3.83 -8.45 11.29
N ALA A 23 -4.75 -7.63 11.79
CA ALA A 23 -4.59 -6.16 11.86
C ALA A 23 -3.25 -5.69 12.49
N ASP A 24 -2.72 -6.39 13.49
CA ASP A 24 -1.46 -6.00 14.16
C ASP A 24 -0.19 -6.35 13.36
N ILE A 25 -0.23 -7.40 12.50
CA ILE A 25 0.90 -7.78 11.63
C ILE A 25 0.91 -6.90 10.37
N TYR A 26 -0.29 -6.56 9.89
CA TYR A 26 -0.54 -5.65 8.78
C TYR A 26 0.18 -4.29 8.96
N ASP A 27 0.14 -3.73 10.17
CA ASP A 27 0.73 -2.41 10.45
C ASP A 27 2.26 -2.37 10.25
N ILE A 28 2.98 -3.44 10.57
CA ILE A 28 4.46 -3.46 10.45
C ILE A 28 4.87 -3.57 8.98
N GLU A 29 4.21 -4.45 8.22
CA GLU A 29 4.55 -4.68 6.83
C GLU A 29 4.22 -3.46 5.96
N VAL A 30 3.06 -2.83 6.18
CA VAL A 30 2.69 -1.57 5.50
C VAL A 30 3.68 -0.45 5.82
N GLN A 31 4.14 -0.33 7.07
CA GLN A 31 5.15 0.67 7.44
C GLN A 31 6.50 0.45 6.73
N GLU A 32 6.95 -0.80 6.57
CA GLU A 32 8.20 -1.08 5.84
C GLU A 32 8.07 -0.81 4.34
N ILE A 33 6.90 -1.07 3.75
CA ILE A 33 6.59 -0.71 2.37
C ILE A 33 6.58 0.82 2.22
N GLU A 34 5.94 1.56 3.13
CA GLU A 34 5.90 3.03 3.11
C GLU A 34 7.32 3.62 3.18
N LYS A 35 8.17 3.13 4.08
CA LYS A 35 9.59 3.55 4.16
C LYS A 35 10.34 3.32 2.84
N SER A 36 10.04 2.22 2.15
CA SER A 36 10.68 1.88 0.87
C SER A 36 10.20 2.80 -0.25
N ILE A 37 8.89 3.08 -0.31
CA ILE A 37 8.30 4.05 -1.25
C ILE A 37 8.91 5.44 -1.04
N TYR A 38 9.04 5.88 0.22
CA TYR A 38 9.65 7.16 0.55
C TYR A 38 11.09 7.25 0.04
N LYS A 39 11.90 6.19 0.22
CA LYS A 39 13.27 6.16 -0.31
C LYS A 39 13.32 6.28 -1.83
N LEU A 40 12.44 5.55 -2.55
CA LEU A 40 12.35 5.62 -4.02
C LEU A 40 11.96 7.01 -4.51
N LYS A 41 11.03 7.66 -3.80
CA LYS A 41 10.59 9.03 -4.07
C LYS A 41 11.74 10.03 -3.93
N GLU A 42 12.45 10.01 -2.79
CA GLU A 42 13.55 10.92 -2.51
C GLU A 42 14.73 10.72 -3.48
N SER A 43 14.99 9.47 -3.88
CA SER A 43 16.02 9.15 -4.87
C SER A 43 15.59 9.45 -6.31
N HIS A 44 14.37 9.96 -6.54
CA HIS A 44 13.80 10.18 -7.88
C HIS A 44 13.86 8.92 -8.77
N ASP A 45 13.68 7.75 -8.16
CA ASP A 45 13.71 6.48 -8.88
C ASP A 45 12.46 6.33 -9.77
N ILE A 46 12.65 5.77 -10.97
CA ILE A 46 11.55 5.54 -11.92
C ILE A 46 10.50 4.56 -11.40
N LEU A 47 10.85 3.72 -10.43
CA LEU A 47 9.90 2.84 -9.77
C LEU A 47 8.83 3.61 -9.00
N TYR A 48 9.14 4.78 -8.43
CA TYR A 48 8.16 5.56 -7.68
C TYR A 48 6.90 5.91 -8.50
N PRO A 49 7.00 6.58 -9.67
CA PRO A 49 5.82 6.87 -10.47
C PRO A 49 5.11 5.62 -11.01
N VAL A 50 5.82 4.50 -11.21
CA VAL A 50 5.20 3.22 -11.58
C VAL A 50 4.31 2.70 -10.44
N LEU A 51 4.82 2.72 -9.21
CA LEU A 51 4.06 2.31 -8.01
C LEU A 51 2.85 3.21 -7.77
N VAL A 52 3.00 4.53 -7.97
CA VAL A 52 1.87 5.48 -7.93
C VAL A 52 0.80 5.10 -8.95
N SER A 53 1.20 4.82 -10.20
CA SER A 53 0.25 4.47 -11.26
C SER A 53 -0.49 3.16 -10.97
N ILE A 54 0.20 2.17 -10.41
CA ILE A 54 -0.43 0.90 -9.98
C ILE A 54 -1.45 1.17 -8.87
N ALA A 55 -1.06 1.89 -7.83
CA ALA A 55 -1.95 2.21 -6.71
C ALA A 55 -3.15 3.07 -7.15
N GLU A 56 -2.96 4.00 -8.08
CA GLU A 56 -4.05 4.80 -8.63
C GLU A 56 -5.07 3.99 -9.42
N THR A 57 -4.64 2.88 -10.04
CA THR A 57 -5.51 1.96 -10.79
C THR A 57 -6.30 1.03 -9.87
N HIS A 58 -5.85 0.83 -8.64
CA HIS A 58 -6.43 -0.10 -7.67
C HIS A 58 -6.84 0.62 -6.36
N LYS A 59 -7.41 1.82 -6.48
CA LYS A 59 -7.83 2.63 -5.32
C LYS A 59 -8.92 1.96 -4.48
N ASP A 60 -9.69 1.07 -5.08
CA ASP A 60 -10.68 0.23 -4.41
C ASP A 60 -10.05 -0.67 -3.33
N MET A 61 -8.79 -1.07 -3.52
CA MET A 61 -8.02 -1.83 -2.52
C MET A 61 -7.60 -1.00 -1.31
N PHE A 62 -7.82 0.31 -1.30
CA PHE A 62 -7.48 1.17 -0.16
C PHE A 62 -8.40 0.94 1.04
N ASP A 63 -9.69 0.73 0.78
CA ASP A 63 -10.74 0.58 1.81
C ASP A 63 -11.27 -0.85 1.91
N PHE A 64 -10.60 -1.84 1.28
CA PHE A 64 -11.04 -3.24 1.29
C PHE A 64 -11.31 -3.79 2.71
N CYS A 65 -10.60 -3.27 3.72
CA CYS A 65 -10.79 -3.64 5.13
C CYS A 65 -11.86 -2.83 5.89
N LYS A 66 -12.51 -1.82 5.29
CA LYS A 66 -13.51 -0.98 5.98
C LYS A 66 -14.96 -1.37 5.70
N ASP A 67 -15.22 -2.12 4.63
CA ASP A 67 -16.57 -2.45 4.18
C ASP A 67 -17.08 -3.81 4.70
N GLN A 68 -16.41 -4.43 5.68
CA GLN A 68 -16.89 -5.67 6.34
C GLN A 68 -17.85 -5.43 7.54
N ASN A 69 -18.48 -4.25 7.65
CA ASN A 69 -19.52 -3.98 8.67
C ASN A 69 -20.95 -4.30 8.19
#